data_AF-A0A967VQV4-F1
#
_entry.id   AF-A0A967VQV4-F1
#
_cell.length_a   1.000
_cell.length_b   1.000
_cell.length_c   1.000
_cell.angle_alpha   90.00
_cell.angle_beta   90.00
_cell.angle_gamma   90.00
#
_symmetry.space_group_name_H-M   'P 1'
#
loop_
_entity.id
_entity.type
_entity.pdbx_description
1 polymer ?
#
loop_
_entity_poly.entity_id
_entity_poly.type
_entity_poly.pdbx_seq_one_letter_code
_entity_poly.pdbx_strand_id
1 'polypeptide(L)' 'MSDTGLAPYARGLRAFFDGDEATVLRVRRDDGLVMPLPVRHFFRPAAELTPIERLALRACRGPVLDVGA' A
#
# COMPACT_ATOMS: atom_id res chain seq x y z
N MET A 1 20.31 1.49 -7.12
CA MET A 1 19.45 2.02 -6.04
C MET A 1 19.97 1.42 -4.75
N SER A 2 20.24 2.22 -3.70
CA SER A 2 20.68 1.66 -2.42
C SER A 2 19.61 0.71 -1.88
N ASP A 3 20.04 -0.42 -1.31
CA ASP A 3 19.14 -1.44 -0.77
C ASP A 3 18.57 -0.93 0.57
N THR A 4 17.57 -0.06 0.47
CA THR A 4 16.82 0.42 1.63
C THR A 4 15.84 -0.66 2.06
N GLY A 5 15.44 -0.67 3.34
CA GLY A 5 14.40 -1.59 3.84
C GLY A 5 13.07 -1.52 3.08
N LEU A 6 12.85 -0.47 2.27
CA LEU A 6 11.65 -0.28 1.44
C LEU A 6 11.80 -0.80 0.00
N ALA A 7 12.97 -1.25 -0.43
CA ALA A 7 13.16 -1.77 -1.77
C ALA A 7 12.20 -2.94 -2.13
N PRO A 8 11.87 -3.88 -1.22
CA PRO A 8 10.86 -4.91 -1.49
C PRO A 8 9.46 -4.33 -1.72
N TYR A 9 9.09 -3.28 -0.98
CA TYR A 9 7.80 -2.61 -1.13
C TYR A 9 7.67 -1.97 -2.53
N ALA A 10 8.67 -1.18 -2.92
CA ALA A 10 8.69 -0.53 -4.25
C ALA A 10 8.66 -1.54 -5.40
N ARG A 11 9.41 -2.65 -5.29
CA ARG A 11 9.37 -3.73 -6.28
C ARG A 11 8.01 -4.41 -6.35
N GLY A 12 7.36 -4.63 -5.20
CA GLY A 12 6.03 -5.23 -5.15
C GLY A 12 4.97 -4.36 -5.83
N LEU A 13 4.95 -3.06 -5.51
CA LEU A 13 4.06 -2.10 -6.18
C LEU A 13 4.29 -2.07 -7.69
N ARG A 14 5.56 -2.08 -8.11
CA ARG A 14 5.90 -2.07 -9.53
C ARG A 14 5.43 -3.34 -10.25
N ALA A 15 5.65 -4.51 -9.66
CA ALA A 15 5.21 -5.78 -10.23
C ALA A 15 3.69 -5.83 -10.44
N PHE A 16 2.91 -5.39 -9.45
CA PHE A 16 1.45 -5.29 -9.58
C PHE A 16 1.04 -4.30 -10.66
N PHE A 17 1.67 -3.13 -10.72
CA PHE A 17 1.42 -2.13 -11.75
C PHE A 17 1.72 -2.66 -13.17
N ASP A 18 2.76 -3.47 -13.32
CA ASP A 18 3.13 -4.12 -14.58
C ASP A 18 2.24 -5.35 -14.91
N GLY A 19 1.23 -5.67 -14.08
CA GLY A 19 0.20 -6.68 -14.34
C GLY A 19 0.29 -7.95 -13.50
N ASP A 20 1.25 -8.09 -12.60
CA ASP A 20 1.31 -9.23 -11.68
C ASP A 20 0.38 -9.02 -10.46
N GLU A 21 -0.90 -9.30 -10.67
CA GLU A 21 -1.93 -9.15 -9.65
C GLU A 21 -1.80 -10.13 -8.46
N ALA A 22 -0.99 -11.18 -8.60
CA ALA A 22 -0.75 -12.18 -7.57
C ALA A 22 0.38 -11.78 -6.60
N THR A 23 1.06 -10.66 -6.85
CA THR A 23 2.18 -10.20 -6.03
C THR A 23 1.79 -10.02 -4.55
N VAL A 24 2.60 -10.59 -3.66
CA VAL A 24 2.46 -10.46 -2.20
C VAL A 24 3.76 -9.97 -1.56
N LEU A 25 3.65 -9.08 -0.58
CA LEU A 25 4.74 -8.72 0.32
C LEU A 25 4.73 -9.65 1.53
N ARG A 26 5.90 -10.06 2.02
CA ARG A 26 6.01 -10.79 3.29
C ARG A 26 6.45 -9.81 4.38
N VAL A 27 5.55 -9.51 5.29
CA VAL A 27 5.83 -8.63 6.43
C VAL A 27 6.31 -9.49 7.60
N ARG A 28 7.52 -9.24 8.07
CA ARG A 28 8.06 -9.85 9.29
C ARG A 28 7.95 -8.84 10.43
N ARG A 29 7.26 -9.23 11.49
CA ARG A 29 7.10 -8.46 12.72
C ARG A 29 8.19 -8.84 13.73
N ASP A 30 8.41 -7.97 14.70
CA ASP A 30 9.35 -8.14 15.81
C ASP A 30 8.96 -9.30 16.75
N ASP A 31 7.67 -9.61 16.85
CA ASP A 31 7.11 -10.80 17.51
C ASP A 31 7.39 -12.13 16.76
N GLY A 32 8.12 -12.08 15.64
CA GLY A 32 8.48 -13.24 14.83
C GLY A 32 7.40 -13.69 13.85
N LEU A 33 6.21 -13.09 13.85
CA LEU A 33 5.17 -13.42 12.89
C LEU A 33 5.54 -12.96 11.48
N VAL A 34 5.27 -13.83 10.51
CA VAL A 34 5.42 -13.52 9.09
C VAL A 34 4.07 -13.67 8.42
N MET A 35 3.55 -12.58 7.85
CA MET A 35 2.24 -12.57 7.21
C MET A 35 2.32 -12.07 5.77
N PRO A 36 1.50 -12.65 4.85
CA PRO A 36 1.36 -12.12 3.51
C PRO A 36 0.54 -10.82 3.55
N LEU A 37 1.00 -9.81 2.83
CA LEU A 37 0.28 -8.59 2.53
C LEU A 37 0.08 -8.50 1.02
N PRO A 38 -1.12 -8.81 0.50
CA PRO A 38 -1.42 -8.70 -0.92
C PRO A 38 -1.20 -7.28 -1.44
N VAL A 39 -0.43 -7.13 -2.53
CA VAL A 39 -0.12 -5.81 -3.09
C VAL A 39 -1.38 -5.11 -3.66
N ARG A 40 -2.36 -5.89 -4.12
CA ARG A 40 -3.67 -5.36 -4.58
C ARG A 40 -4.35 -4.42 -3.58
N HIS A 41 -4.06 -4.53 -2.28
CA HIS A 41 -4.63 -3.64 -1.27
C HIS A 41 -4.18 -2.18 -1.41
N PHE A 42 -3.04 -1.92 -2.07
CA PHE A 42 -2.54 -0.58 -2.38
C PHE A 42 -3.15 -0.01 -3.67
N PHE A 43 -3.84 -0.84 -4.46
CA PHE A 43 -4.49 -0.45 -5.73
C PHE A 43 -6.02 -0.57 -5.65
N ARG A 44 -6.58 -0.54 -4.43
CA ARG A 44 -8.03 -0.68 -4.20
C ARG A 44 -8.81 0.43 -4.88
N PRO A 45 -9.94 0.11 -5.55
CA PRO A 45 -10.84 1.13 -6.06
C PRO A 45 -11.51 1.90 -4.92
N ALA A 46 -12.00 3.11 -5.21
CA ALA A 46 -12.68 3.95 -4.23
C ALA A 46 -13.89 3.26 -3.54
N ALA A 47 -14.53 2.31 -4.23
CA ALA A 47 -15.63 1.51 -3.70
C ALA A 47 -15.21 0.62 -2.51
N GLU A 48 -13.94 0.20 -2.45
CA GLU A 48 -13.38 -0.65 -1.40
C GLU A 48 -12.77 0.13 -0.23
N LEU A 49 -12.82 1.46 -0.26
CA LEU A 49 -12.40 2.28 0.86
C LEU A 49 -13.28 2.03 2.08
N THR A 50 -12.71 2.11 3.26
CA THR A 50 -13.40 2.03 4.53
C THR A 50 -14.22 3.30 4.78
N PRO A 51 -15.19 3.28 5.72
CA PRO A 51 -15.92 4.49 6.11
C PRO A 51 -15.00 5.63 6.59
N ILE A 52 -13.89 5.31 7.26
CA ILE A 52 -12.92 6.29 7.79
C ILE A 52 -12.15 6.95 6.64
N GLU A 53 -11.60 6.18 5.72
CA GLU A 53 -10.89 6.71 4.53
C GLU A 53 -11.82 7.63 3.72
N ARG A 54 -13.08 7.21 3.49
CA ARG A 54 -14.08 8.04 2.80
C ARG A 54 -14.40 9.33 3.55
N LEU A 55 -14.48 9.28 4.87
CA LEU A 55 -14.74 10.48 5.68
C LEU A 55 -13.55 11.45 5.61
N ALA A 56 -12.33 10.95 5.72
CA ALA A 56 -11.11 11.74 5.59
C ALA A 56 -11.06 12.46 4.23
N LEU A 57 -11.27 11.74 3.13
CA LEU A 57 -11.31 12.33 1.78
C LEU A 57 -12.40 13.40 1.62
N ARG A 58 -13.57 13.21 2.25
CA ARG A 58 -14.63 14.24 2.23
C ARG A 58 -14.27 15.48 3.03
N ALA A 59 -13.44 15.35 4.06
CA ALA A 59 -12.99 16.47 4.89
C ALA A 59 -11.84 17.26 4.25
N CYS A 60 -11.09 16.67 3.32
CA CYS A 60 -10.02 17.34 2.58
C CYS A 60 -10.54 18.55 1.78
N ARG A 61 -10.02 19.75 2.09
CA ARG A 61 -10.36 21.04 1.45
C ARG A 61 -9.11 21.92 1.37
N GLY A 62 -9.02 22.77 0.36
CA GLY A 62 -7.83 23.60 0.11
C GLY A 62 -6.64 22.76 -0.37
N PRO A 63 -5.39 23.23 -0.15
CA PRO A 63 -4.19 22.43 -0.44
C PRO A 63 -4.13 21.18 0.46
N VAL A 64 -4.01 20.01 -0.16
CA VAL A 64 -4.00 18.71 0.53
C VAL A 64 -2.66 18.03 0.29
N LEU A 65 -2.07 17.50 1.37
CA LEU A 65 -0.90 16.64 1.33
C LEU A 65 -1.32 15.21 1.67
N ASP A 66 -0.95 14.25 0.82
CA ASP A 66 -1.07 12.83 1.09
C ASP A 66 0.28 12.28 1.56
N VAL A 67 0.37 11.92 2.84
CA VAL A 67 1.62 11.49 3.45
C VAL A 67 1.80 9.99 3.25
N GLY A 68 2.82 9.61 2.49
CA GLY A 68 3.14 8.20 2.21
C GLY A 68 2.48 7.62 0.96
N ALA A 69 1.97 8.47 0.07
CA ALA A 69 1.56 8.12 -1.29
C ALA A 69 2.73 7.72 -2.20
#